data_AF-A0A151FAN3-F1
#
_entry.id   AF-A0A151FAN3-F1
#
_cell.length_a   1.000
_cell.length_b   1.000
_cell.length_c   1.000
_cell.angle_alpha   90.00
_cell.angle_beta   90.00
_cell.angle_gamma   90.00
#
_symmetry.space_group_name_H-M   'P 1'
#
loop_
_entity.id
_entity.type
_entity.pdbx_description
1 polymer ?
#
loop_
_entity_poly.entity_id
_entity_poly.type
_entity_poly.pdbx_seq_one_letter_code
_entity_poly.pdbx_strand_id
1 'polypeptide(L)'
;MEFERLVNASGPTGGHIEIEGKEPKRVVFIQCVGSRDKEGNKYCSRVCCMYTAKHAHLVREKIPDAELTVYYTDMRAYGKGFEEFYNRVQAENVEYRRRDLDDSIEVLDSSGKAVVKAEGYSDIAADLVVLATAFVPRSDSSELTKILRINQSADGFLLEAHPKLRPVDTFTDGIFLAGCCQSPKDIPDTVAQAGAAASRVCNLLSKSLLEIEATTAQVDELQCRGCGFCVDVCPYDAVALKEVNRFGHTAEVAEVNEVLCKGCGACSAACLSGAIQQKGFTDKQILATICALGGSV
;
A
#
# COMPACT_ATOMS: atom_id res chain seq x y z
N MET A 1 -13.18 -3.67 13.10
CA MET A 1 -12.05 -4.20 13.90
C MET A 1 -12.47 -4.46 15.35
N GLU A 2 -13.23 -3.57 15.97
CA GLU A 2 -13.77 -3.75 17.34
C GLU A 2 -14.63 -5.02 17.47
N PHE A 3 -15.53 -5.26 16.52
CA PHE A 3 -16.36 -6.46 16.51
C PHE A 3 -15.54 -7.77 16.54
N GLU A 4 -14.39 -7.83 15.85
CA GLU A 4 -13.49 -8.98 15.96
C GLU A 4 -12.97 -9.19 17.38
N ARG A 5 -12.66 -8.11 18.11
CA ARG A 5 -12.24 -8.22 19.50
C ARG A 5 -13.37 -8.66 20.41
N LEU A 6 -14.61 -8.21 20.16
CA LEU A 6 -15.80 -8.66 20.90
C LEU A 6 -16.06 -10.16 20.73
N VAL A 7 -15.97 -10.68 19.50
CA VAL A 7 -16.29 -12.09 19.23
C VAL A 7 -15.14 -13.06 19.55
N ASN A 8 -13.91 -12.54 19.70
CA ASN A 8 -12.72 -13.33 20.00
C ASN A 8 -12.76 -13.88 21.44
N ALA A 9 -12.51 -15.18 21.62
CA ALA A 9 -12.50 -15.83 22.94
C ALA A 9 -11.43 -15.27 23.91
N SER A 10 -10.28 -14.85 23.37
CA SER A 10 -9.23 -14.11 24.09
C SER A 10 -9.41 -12.59 23.98
N GLY A 11 -10.63 -12.16 23.67
CA GLY A 11 -11.08 -10.78 23.61
C GLY A 11 -11.33 -10.18 25.01
N PRO A 12 -11.50 -8.86 25.09
CA PRO A 12 -11.85 -8.19 26.36
C PRO A 12 -13.17 -8.70 26.96
N THR A 13 -14.08 -9.23 26.14
CA THR A 13 -15.38 -9.78 26.56
C THR A 13 -15.38 -11.31 26.64
N GLY A 14 -14.22 -11.98 26.55
CA GLY A 14 -14.16 -13.45 26.55
C GLY A 14 -14.85 -14.12 25.35
N GLY A 15 -15.17 -13.35 24.30
CA GLY A 15 -15.91 -13.81 23.14
C GLY A 15 -17.42 -13.64 23.26
N HIS A 16 -17.93 -13.09 24.36
CA HIS A 16 -19.34 -12.72 24.50
C HIS A 16 -19.61 -11.45 23.70
N ILE A 17 -20.63 -11.49 22.85
CA ILE A 17 -21.06 -10.35 22.03
C ILE A 17 -22.07 -9.56 22.87
N GLU A 18 -21.56 -8.68 23.73
CA GLU A 18 -22.38 -7.88 24.64
C GLU A 18 -22.09 -6.39 24.48
N ILE A 19 -23.15 -5.58 24.54
CA ILE A 19 -23.08 -4.12 24.62
C ILE A 19 -23.71 -3.74 25.96
N GLU A 20 -22.94 -3.07 26.83
CA GLU A 20 -23.38 -2.71 28.19
C GLU A 20 -23.92 -3.90 29.00
N GLY A 21 -23.33 -5.08 28.82
CA GLY A 21 -23.70 -6.31 29.53
C GLY A 21 -24.97 -6.99 29.00
N LYS A 22 -25.43 -6.66 27.79
CA LYS A 22 -26.58 -7.28 27.14
C LYS A 22 -26.25 -7.78 25.74
N GLU A 23 -26.77 -8.94 25.40
CA GLU A 23 -26.68 -9.48 24.04
C GLU A 23 -27.57 -8.66 23.08
N PRO A 24 -27.05 -8.21 21.92
CA PRO A 24 -27.83 -7.48 20.95
C PRO A 24 -28.78 -8.43 20.22
N LYS A 25 -30.08 -8.08 20.19
CA LYS A 25 -31.09 -8.88 19.48
C LYS A 25 -31.23 -8.48 18.02
N ARG A 26 -30.93 -7.23 17.68
CA ARG A 26 -30.94 -6.74 16.29
C ARG A 26 -29.57 -6.17 15.94
N VAL A 27 -28.87 -6.84 15.02
CA VAL A 27 -27.53 -6.47 14.58
C VAL A 27 -27.55 -6.10 13.11
N VAL A 28 -27.07 -4.90 12.79
CA VAL A 28 -27.00 -4.39 11.41
C VAL A 28 -25.55 -4.24 10.98
N PHE A 29 -25.18 -4.82 9.84
CA PHE A 29 -23.89 -4.61 9.20
C PHE A 29 -24.02 -3.65 8.03
N ILE A 30 -23.07 -2.71 7.90
CA ILE A 30 -23.02 -1.76 6.79
C ILE A 30 -21.71 -1.96 6.04
N GLN A 31 -21.81 -2.33 4.76
CA GLN A 31 -20.63 -2.52 3.89
C GLN A 31 -20.16 -1.23 3.24
N CYS A 32 -18.93 -1.27 2.70
CA CYS A 32 -18.28 -0.18 1.97
C CYS A 32 -18.07 1.11 2.79
N VAL A 33 -18.02 1.02 4.13
CA VAL A 33 -17.79 2.21 4.98
C VAL A 33 -16.36 2.71 4.78
N GLY A 34 -16.22 3.88 4.16
CA GLY A 34 -14.94 4.48 3.80
C GLY A 34 -14.23 3.80 2.62
N SER A 35 -14.91 2.99 1.81
CA SER A 35 -14.39 2.36 0.58
C SER A 35 -15.38 2.50 -0.57
N ARG A 36 -14.88 2.58 -1.80
CA ARG A 36 -15.69 2.88 -3.00
C ARG A 36 -16.48 4.19 -2.83
N ASP A 37 -15.87 5.13 -2.12
CA ASP A 37 -16.40 6.46 -1.84
C ASP A 37 -15.70 7.47 -2.78
N LYS A 38 -16.50 8.34 -3.40
CA LYS A 38 -16.01 9.37 -4.34
C LYS A 38 -15.19 10.45 -3.63
N GLU A 39 -15.58 10.80 -2.40
CA GLU A 39 -14.95 11.84 -1.59
C GLU A 39 -13.86 11.25 -0.67
N GLY A 40 -14.00 9.98 -0.29
CA GLY A 40 -13.01 9.22 0.46
C GLY A 40 -12.17 8.28 -0.43
N ASN A 41 -12.04 7.03 0.02
CA ASN A 41 -11.24 6.04 -0.67
C ASN A 41 -12.00 5.44 -1.85
N LYS A 42 -11.54 5.73 -3.07
CA LYS A 42 -12.18 5.26 -4.32
C LYS A 42 -12.02 3.76 -4.58
N TYR A 43 -11.12 3.09 -3.86
CA TYR A 43 -10.83 1.67 -4.01
C TYR A 43 -11.76 0.79 -3.16
N CYS A 44 -11.81 -0.51 -3.49
CA CYS A 44 -12.46 -1.53 -2.68
C CYS A 44 -11.47 -2.15 -1.70
N SER A 45 -11.87 -2.31 -0.43
CA SER A 45 -11.03 -2.96 0.58
C SER A 45 -10.95 -4.49 0.48
N ARG A 46 -11.57 -5.09 -0.53
CA ARG A 46 -11.53 -6.52 -0.93
C ARG A 46 -12.02 -7.57 0.08
N VAL A 47 -11.83 -7.36 1.38
CA VAL A 47 -12.11 -8.34 2.44
C VAL A 47 -13.40 -8.09 3.21
N CYS A 48 -13.97 -6.89 3.09
CA CYS A 48 -15.11 -6.45 3.92
C CYS A 48 -16.38 -7.28 3.74
N CYS A 49 -16.67 -7.71 2.52
CA CYS A 49 -17.81 -8.59 2.25
C CYS A 49 -17.65 -9.92 3.01
N MET A 50 -16.45 -10.51 2.98
CA MET A 50 -16.21 -11.83 3.54
C MET A 50 -16.09 -11.84 5.06
N TYR A 51 -15.40 -10.85 5.66
CA TYR A 51 -15.40 -10.78 7.12
C TYR A 51 -16.79 -10.43 7.67
N THR A 52 -17.62 -9.69 6.91
CA THR A 52 -19.00 -9.39 7.33
C THR A 52 -19.83 -10.66 7.34
N ALA A 53 -19.76 -11.48 6.29
CA ALA A 53 -20.40 -12.80 6.26
C ALA A 53 -19.89 -13.68 7.42
N LYS A 54 -18.59 -13.65 7.72
CA LYS A 54 -18.00 -14.34 8.89
C LYS A 54 -18.57 -13.81 10.20
N HIS A 55 -18.69 -12.50 10.37
CA HIS A 55 -19.25 -11.90 11.58
C HIS A 55 -20.72 -12.27 11.75
N ALA A 56 -21.52 -12.21 10.68
CA ALA A 56 -22.91 -12.62 10.71
C ALA A 56 -23.07 -14.09 11.11
N HIS A 57 -22.25 -14.99 10.55
CA HIS A 57 -22.19 -16.40 10.94
C HIS A 57 -21.89 -16.58 12.44
N LEU A 58 -20.88 -15.87 12.94
CA LEU A 58 -20.49 -15.96 14.36
C LEU A 58 -21.55 -15.38 15.30
N VAL A 59 -22.29 -14.34 14.88
CA VAL A 59 -23.45 -13.87 15.64
C VAL A 59 -24.51 -14.96 15.68
N ARG A 60 -24.85 -15.59 14.55
CA ARG A 60 -25.83 -16.69 14.51
C ARG A 60 -25.43 -17.88 15.39
N GLU A 61 -24.15 -18.22 15.43
CA GLU A 61 -23.66 -19.31 16.25
C GLU A 61 -23.79 -19.02 17.75
N LYS A 62 -23.52 -17.77 18.17
CA LYS A 62 -23.49 -17.40 19.59
C LYS A 62 -24.83 -16.87 20.12
N ILE A 63 -25.61 -16.22 19.28
CA ILE A 63 -26.91 -15.60 19.58
C ILE A 63 -27.91 -16.06 18.51
N PRO A 64 -28.44 -17.29 18.60
CA PRO A 64 -29.25 -17.90 17.54
C PRO A 64 -30.53 -17.13 17.20
N ASP A 65 -31.09 -16.41 18.18
CA ASP A 65 -32.31 -15.61 18.06
C ASP A 65 -32.09 -14.17 17.57
N ALA A 66 -30.83 -13.75 17.32
CA ALA A 66 -30.55 -12.41 16.80
C ALA A 66 -31.07 -12.22 15.38
N GLU A 67 -31.72 -11.09 15.10
CA GLU A 67 -32.07 -10.65 13.76
C GLU A 67 -30.86 -9.92 13.13
N LEU A 68 -30.46 -10.35 11.94
CA LEU A 68 -29.26 -9.87 11.26
C LEU A 68 -29.63 -9.28 9.91
N THR A 69 -29.23 -8.03 9.69
CA THR A 69 -29.38 -7.35 8.40
C THR A 69 -28.02 -6.88 7.89
N VAL A 70 -27.73 -7.11 6.62
CA VAL A 70 -26.49 -6.66 5.96
C VAL A 70 -26.86 -5.73 4.81
N TYR A 71 -26.49 -4.46 4.93
CA TYR A 71 -26.58 -3.49 3.84
C TYR A 71 -25.32 -3.58 2.98
N TYR A 72 -25.49 -3.87 1.69
CA TYR A 72 -24.39 -4.06 0.74
C TYR A 72 -24.73 -3.54 -0.65
N THR A 73 -23.73 -3.35 -1.50
CA THR A 73 -23.94 -3.00 -2.93
C THR A 73 -23.70 -4.21 -3.83
N ASP A 74 -22.46 -4.71 -3.81
CA ASP A 74 -22.06 -5.88 -4.58
C ASP A 74 -21.39 -6.86 -3.63
N MET A 75 -21.79 -8.12 -3.67
CA MET A 75 -21.12 -9.17 -2.93
C MET A 75 -19.83 -9.56 -3.66
N ARG A 76 -18.67 -9.33 -3.03
CA ARG A 76 -17.35 -9.62 -3.63
C ARG A 76 -16.73 -10.87 -3.02
N ALA A 77 -17.36 -12.01 -3.28
CA ALA A 77 -16.94 -13.33 -2.82
C ALA A 77 -16.06 -14.05 -3.86
N TYR A 78 -14.90 -13.46 -4.20
CA TYR A 78 -14.10 -13.89 -5.37
C TYR A 78 -13.09 -15.02 -5.10
N GLY A 79 -12.82 -15.35 -3.84
CA GLY A 79 -11.87 -16.41 -3.46
C GLY A 79 -12.45 -17.81 -3.59
N LYS A 80 -11.59 -18.84 -3.55
CA LYS A 80 -12.03 -20.23 -3.56
C LYS A 80 -12.89 -20.52 -2.32
N GLY A 81 -14.12 -21.00 -2.50
CA GLY A 81 -15.03 -21.30 -1.40
C GLY A 81 -15.79 -20.08 -0.86
N PHE A 82 -15.54 -18.88 -1.39
CA PHE A 82 -16.13 -17.65 -0.82
C PHE A 82 -17.60 -17.52 -1.17
N GLU A 83 -17.97 -17.83 -2.40
CA GLU A 83 -19.36 -17.82 -2.86
C GLU A 83 -20.19 -18.86 -2.10
N GLU A 84 -19.64 -20.07 -1.93
CA GLU A 84 -20.27 -21.14 -1.16
C GLU A 84 -20.45 -20.76 0.31
N PHE A 85 -19.46 -20.07 0.89
CA PHE A 85 -19.56 -19.54 2.25
C PHE A 85 -20.64 -18.45 2.35
N TYR A 86 -20.68 -17.51 1.41
CA TYR A 86 -21.71 -16.48 1.35
C TYR A 86 -23.13 -17.10 1.28
N ASN A 87 -23.33 -18.07 0.37
CA ASN A 87 -24.60 -18.77 0.22
C ASN A 87 -25.01 -19.52 1.50
N ARG A 88 -24.04 -20.12 2.21
CA ARG A 88 -24.29 -20.75 3.51
C ARG A 88 -24.77 -19.74 4.54
N VAL A 89 -24.09 -18.61 4.68
CA VAL A 89 -24.48 -17.55 5.65
C VAL A 89 -25.83 -16.93 5.29
N GLN A 90 -26.14 -16.79 4.01
CA GLN A 90 -27.47 -16.35 3.59
C GLN A 90 -28.57 -17.34 4.01
N ALA A 91 -28.29 -18.65 3.95
CA ALA A 91 -29.20 -19.70 4.42
C ALA A 91 -29.36 -19.74 5.95
N GLU A 92 -28.50 -19.05 6.72
CA GLU A 92 -28.60 -18.89 8.18
C GLU A 92 -29.56 -17.75 8.57
N ASN A 93 -30.55 -17.45 7.73
CA ASN A 93 -31.56 -16.39 7.93
C ASN A 93 -30.94 -14.99 8.14
N VAL A 94 -29.86 -14.67 7.43
CA VAL A 94 -29.30 -13.30 7.41
C VAL A 94 -29.94 -12.53 6.26
N GLU A 95 -30.55 -11.39 6.55
CA GLU A 95 -31.20 -10.55 5.55
C GLU A 95 -30.17 -9.67 4.82
N TYR A 96 -29.93 -9.92 3.55
CA TYR A 96 -29.08 -9.08 2.72
C TYR A 96 -29.92 -8.05 1.95
N ARG A 97 -29.66 -6.76 2.19
CA ARG A 97 -30.34 -5.62 1.55
C ARG A 97 -29.40 -4.91 0.59
N ARG A 98 -29.70 -5.00 -0.70
CA ARG A 98 -28.90 -4.36 -1.75
C ARG A 98 -29.24 -2.88 -1.87
N ARG A 99 -28.24 -2.02 -1.76
CA ARG A 99 -28.33 -0.58 -2.01
C ARG A 99 -27.31 -0.16 -3.06
N ASP A 100 -27.59 0.89 -3.82
CA ASP A 100 -26.59 1.51 -4.68
C ASP A 100 -25.60 2.34 -3.82
N LEU A 101 -24.39 2.59 -4.34
CA LEU A 101 -23.36 3.31 -3.57
C LEU A 101 -23.75 4.75 -3.27
N ASP A 102 -24.48 5.37 -4.19
CA ASP A 102 -24.93 6.76 -4.09
C ASP A 102 -26.16 6.92 -3.18
N ASP A 103 -26.82 5.81 -2.81
CA ASP A 103 -27.92 5.82 -1.84
C ASP A 103 -27.42 6.31 -0.48
N SER A 104 -28.23 7.07 0.24
CA SER A 104 -27.87 7.48 1.60
C SER A 104 -28.04 6.34 2.62
N ILE A 105 -27.11 6.26 3.58
CA ILE A 105 -27.27 5.44 4.78
C ILE A 105 -26.73 6.19 6.00
N GLU A 106 -27.60 6.44 6.97
CA GLU A 106 -27.28 7.19 8.18
C GLU A 106 -27.52 6.31 9.42
N VAL A 107 -26.67 6.49 10.42
CA VAL A 107 -26.81 5.86 11.74
C VAL A 107 -27.03 6.98 12.74
N LEU A 108 -28.24 7.06 13.28
CA LEU A 108 -28.61 8.06 14.29
C LEU A 108 -28.66 7.40 15.66
N ASP A 109 -28.08 8.03 16.67
CA ASP A 109 -28.26 7.60 18.05
C ASP A 109 -29.59 8.17 18.59
N SER A 110 -30.49 7.30 19.03
CA SER A 110 -31.76 7.69 19.63
C SER A 110 -32.00 6.92 20.92
N SER A 111 -31.78 7.60 22.05
CA SER A 111 -32.16 7.12 23.39
C SER A 111 -31.62 5.72 23.73
N GLY A 112 -30.36 5.44 23.39
CA GLY A 112 -29.69 4.17 23.71
C GLY A 112 -29.92 3.04 22.69
N LYS A 113 -30.51 3.35 21.53
CA LYS A 113 -30.53 2.45 20.36
C LYS A 113 -30.11 3.21 19.11
N ALA A 114 -29.35 2.55 18.25
CA ALA A 114 -29.01 3.10 16.95
C ALA A 114 -30.20 2.93 15.99
N VAL A 115 -30.53 3.96 15.21
CA VAL A 115 -31.52 3.89 14.14
C VAL A 115 -30.77 3.99 12.81
N VAL A 116 -30.83 2.93 12.01
CA VAL A 116 -30.27 2.89 10.67
C VAL A 116 -31.35 3.32 9.68
N LYS A 117 -31.09 4.44 8.99
CA LYS A 117 -31.93 4.97 7.92
C LYS A 117 -31.23 4.72 6.60
N ALA A 118 -31.78 3.86 5.76
CA ALA A 118 -31.24 3.55 4.45
C ALA A 118 -32.28 3.91 3.39
N GLU A 119 -31.86 4.62 2.35
CA GLU A 119 -32.74 5.01 1.25
C GLU A 119 -33.42 3.78 0.62
N GLY A 120 -34.72 3.89 0.33
CA GLY A 120 -35.52 2.79 -0.22
C GLY A 120 -35.90 1.68 0.77
N TYR A 121 -35.49 1.77 2.05
CA TYR A 121 -35.81 0.80 3.08
C TYR A 121 -36.52 1.44 4.28
N SER A 122 -37.25 0.62 5.05
CA SER A 122 -37.77 1.05 6.34
C SER A 122 -36.66 1.20 7.37
N ASP A 123 -36.80 2.21 8.24
CA ASP A 123 -35.89 2.46 9.37
C ASP A 123 -35.78 1.22 10.26
N ILE A 124 -34.54 0.84 10.60
CA ILE A 124 -34.27 -0.24 11.55
C ILE A 124 -33.70 0.35 12.84
N ALA A 125 -34.38 0.13 13.96
CA ALA A 125 -33.75 0.28 15.27
C ALA A 125 -32.87 -0.94 15.55
N ALA A 126 -31.57 -0.74 15.70
CA ALA A 126 -30.58 -1.78 15.96
C ALA A 126 -30.03 -1.64 17.39
N ASP A 127 -29.77 -2.79 18.03
CA ASP A 127 -29.06 -2.84 19.30
C ASP A 127 -27.54 -2.76 19.08
N LEU A 128 -27.06 -3.18 17.90
CA LEU A 128 -25.67 -3.06 17.48
C LEU A 128 -25.59 -2.76 15.98
N VAL A 129 -24.81 -1.74 15.61
CA VAL A 129 -24.45 -1.46 14.21
C VAL A 129 -22.96 -1.70 14.03
N VAL A 130 -22.62 -2.56 13.07
CA VAL A 130 -21.23 -2.92 12.76
C VAL A 130 -20.86 -2.31 11.40
N LEU A 131 -19.91 -1.39 11.43
CA LEU A 131 -19.39 -0.75 10.23
C LEU A 131 -18.26 -1.60 9.65
N ALA A 132 -18.42 -2.07 8.42
CA ALA A 132 -17.38 -2.78 7.69
C ALA A 132 -16.41 -1.75 7.09
N THR A 133 -15.52 -1.24 7.94
CA THR A 133 -14.59 -0.15 7.64
C THR A 133 -13.51 -0.56 6.62
N ALA A 134 -13.07 0.45 5.86
CA ALA A 134 -11.99 0.34 4.90
C ALA A 134 -10.65 -0.07 5.51
N PHE A 135 -9.84 -0.73 4.68
CA PHE A 135 -8.40 -0.81 4.88
C PHE A 135 -7.79 0.50 4.39
N VAL A 136 -6.97 1.11 5.23
CA VAL A 136 -6.21 2.31 4.90
C VAL A 136 -4.73 2.04 5.14
N PRO A 137 -3.83 2.73 4.44
CA PRO A 137 -2.41 2.70 4.73
C PRO A 137 -2.15 3.04 6.21
N ARG A 138 -1.09 2.46 6.78
CA ARG A 138 -0.67 2.78 8.16
C ARG A 138 -0.30 4.27 8.24
N SER A 139 -0.58 4.90 9.38
CA SER A 139 -0.40 6.35 9.56
C SER A 139 1.03 6.85 9.36
N ASP A 140 2.04 6.01 9.56
CA ASP A 140 3.46 6.29 9.39
C ASP A 140 4.03 5.76 8.05
N SER A 141 3.17 5.29 7.13
CA SER A 141 3.61 4.73 5.84
C SER A 141 4.42 5.72 5.02
N SER A 142 4.08 7.02 5.06
CA SER A 142 4.81 8.08 4.37
C SER A 142 6.17 8.42 4.99
N GLU A 143 6.39 8.12 6.27
CA GLU A 143 7.74 8.23 6.87
C GLU A 143 8.59 7.02 6.47
N LEU A 144 7.98 5.82 6.47
CA LEU A 144 8.65 4.61 6.03
C LEU A 144 9.11 4.69 4.57
N THR A 145 8.31 5.29 3.67
CA THR A 145 8.67 5.43 2.26
C THR A 145 9.85 6.36 2.03
N LYS A 146 10.02 7.40 2.86
CA LYS A 146 11.20 8.28 2.85
C LYS A 146 12.45 7.54 3.30
N ILE A 147 12.35 6.77 4.38
CA ILE A 147 13.47 5.98 4.93
C ILE A 147 13.93 4.93 3.91
N LEU A 148 12.99 4.20 3.33
CA LEU A 148 13.27 3.13 2.38
C LEU A 148 13.48 3.62 0.95
N ARG A 149 13.21 4.91 0.67
CA ARG A 149 13.25 5.50 -0.67
C ARG A 149 12.42 4.69 -1.68
N ILE A 150 11.17 4.39 -1.32
CA ILE A 150 10.19 3.67 -2.16
C ILE A 150 8.93 4.50 -2.40
N ASN A 151 8.12 4.09 -3.37
CA ASN A 151 6.99 4.87 -3.85
C ASN A 151 5.67 4.43 -3.22
N GLN A 152 4.68 5.32 -3.20
CA GLN A 152 3.29 5.01 -2.88
C GLN A 152 2.41 5.14 -4.11
N SER A 153 1.36 4.31 -4.20
CA SER A 153 0.31 4.41 -5.19
C SER A 153 -0.67 5.55 -4.83
N ALA A 154 -1.56 5.90 -5.77
CA ALA A 154 -2.52 6.99 -5.57
C ALA A 154 -3.52 6.76 -4.43
N ASP A 155 -3.68 5.50 -4.00
CA ASP A 155 -4.47 5.10 -2.84
C ASP A 155 -3.66 5.08 -1.52
N GLY A 156 -2.40 5.51 -1.57
CA GLY A 156 -1.51 5.64 -0.42
C GLY A 156 -0.83 4.35 0.05
N PHE A 157 -1.13 3.19 -0.56
CA PHE A 157 -0.39 1.96 -0.29
C PHE A 157 1.01 1.98 -0.94
N LEU A 158 1.86 1.03 -0.59
CA LEU A 158 3.20 0.90 -1.18
C LEU A 158 3.10 0.40 -2.63
N LEU A 159 3.75 1.09 -3.56
CA LEU A 159 3.68 0.82 -4.98
C LEU A 159 4.65 -0.30 -5.39
N GLU A 160 4.12 -1.35 -6.03
CA GLU A 160 4.93 -2.36 -6.69
C GLU A 160 5.58 -1.86 -7.99
N ALA A 161 6.68 -2.48 -8.38
CA ALA A 161 7.41 -2.13 -9.60
C ALA A 161 6.57 -2.35 -10.87
N HIS A 162 5.80 -3.45 -10.90
CA HIS A 162 4.88 -3.73 -12.00
C HIS A 162 3.75 -4.68 -11.55
N PRO A 163 2.46 -4.34 -11.78
CA PRO A 163 1.32 -5.10 -11.23
C PRO A 163 1.28 -6.60 -11.55
N LYS A 164 1.81 -6.99 -12.72
CA LYS A 164 1.84 -8.40 -13.18
C LYS A 164 3.21 -9.06 -13.10
N LEU A 165 4.24 -8.42 -13.65
CA LEU A 165 5.57 -9.00 -13.80
C LEU A 165 6.40 -8.97 -12.50
N ARG A 166 6.19 -7.95 -11.67
CA ARG A 166 6.97 -7.72 -10.45
C ARG A 166 6.06 -7.24 -9.30
N PRO A 167 5.05 -8.04 -8.90
CA PRO A 167 4.00 -7.61 -7.97
C PRO A 167 4.46 -7.51 -6.50
N VAL A 168 5.66 -7.97 -6.20
CA VAL A 168 6.27 -7.94 -4.86
C VAL A 168 7.58 -7.18 -4.82
N ASP A 169 8.06 -6.68 -5.96
CA ASP A 169 9.27 -5.89 -6.02
C ASP A 169 8.88 -4.41 -5.94
N THR A 170 9.80 -3.57 -5.47
CA THR A 170 9.72 -2.12 -5.63
C THR A 170 10.64 -1.65 -6.78
N PHE A 171 10.59 -0.36 -7.11
CA PHE A 171 11.56 0.26 -8.02
C PHE A 171 12.98 0.31 -7.42
N THR A 172 13.09 0.16 -6.10
CA THR A 172 14.36 0.15 -5.39
C THR A 172 14.81 -1.31 -5.23
N ASP A 173 15.88 -1.67 -5.94
CA ASP A 173 16.41 -3.04 -5.89
C ASP A 173 16.76 -3.45 -4.46
N GLY A 174 16.44 -4.71 -4.12
CA GLY A 174 16.64 -5.25 -2.78
C GLY A 174 15.51 -4.93 -1.80
N ILE A 175 14.55 -4.07 -2.15
CA ILE A 175 13.36 -3.79 -1.34
C ILE A 175 12.13 -4.44 -1.98
N PHE A 176 11.45 -5.27 -1.18
CA PHE A 176 10.30 -6.06 -1.58
C PHE A 176 9.10 -5.78 -0.67
N LEU A 177 7.90 -6.07 -1.16
CA LEU A 177 6.63 -5.84 -0.50
C LEU A 177 5.93 -7.16 -0.17
N ALA A 178 5.32 -7.23 1.02
CA ALA A 178 4.50 -8.36 1.42
C ALA A 178 3.32 -7.92 2.30
N GLY A 179 2.12 -8.36 1.95
CA GLY A 179 0.92 -8.18 2.75
C GLY A 179 0.18 -6.87 2.49
N CYS A 180 -0.63 -6.47 3.47
CA CYS A 180 -1.59 -5.38 3.33
C CYS A 180 -0.96 -3.99 3.16
N CYS A 181 0.35 -3.84 3.34
CA CYS A 181 1.05 -2.58 3.07
C CYS A 181 1.05 -2.22 1.58
N GLN A 182 0.94 -3.20 0.67
CA GLN A 182 0.91 -2.98 -0.78
C GLN A 182 -0.51 -2.76 -1.32
N SER A 183 -1.52 -3.35 -0.69
CA SER A 183 -2.94 -3.17 -1.05
C SER A 183 -3.83 -3.97 -0.09
N PRO A 184 -5.13 -3.65 0.01
CA PRO A 184 -6.08 -4.50 0.73
C PRO A 184 -6.09 -5.93 0.17
N LYS A 185 -5.99 -6.93 1.05
CA LYS A 185 -5.98 -8.34 0.68
C LYS A 185 -6.32 -9.22 1.87
N ASP A 186 -6.72 -10.46 1.60
CA ASP A 186 -7.01 -11.45 2.63
C ASP A 186 -5.75 -12.20 3.07
N ILE A 187 -5.93 -13.15 4.00
CA ILE A 187 -4.85 -13.94 4.57
C ILE A 187 -4.19 -14.83 3.50
N PRO A 188 -4.92 -15.63 2.69
CA PRO A 188 -4.31 -16.43 1.63
C PRO A 188 -3.44 -15.62 0.67
N ASP A 189 -3.96 -14.49 0.17
CA ASP A 189 -3.20 -13.61 -0.73
C ASP A 189 -1.96 -13.04 -0.04
N THR A 190 -2.07 -12.66 1.24
CA THR A 190 -0.95 -12.15 2.05
C THR A 190 0.15 -13.20 2.23
N VAL A 191 -0.23 -14.44 2.55
CA VAL A 191 0.72 -15.55 2.73
C VAL A 191 1.40 -15.90 1.41
N ALA A 192 0.64 -15.97 0.32
CA ALA A 192 1.21 -16.19 -1.01
C ALA A 192 2.19 -15.07 -1.40
N GLN A 193 1.84 -13.82 -1.15
CA GLN A 193 2.72 -12.67 -1.42
C GLN A 193 3.98 -12.70 -0.55
N ALA A 194 3.88 -13.09 0.73
CA ALA A 194 5.04 -13.25 1.60
C ALA A 194 6.00 -14.33 1.10
N GLY A 195 5.48 -15.47 0.63
CA GLY A 195 6.28 -16.51 -0.01
C GLY A 195 6.95 -16.04 -1.31
N ALA A 196 6.24 -15.25 -2.13
CA ALA A 196 6.80 -14.65 -3.33
C ALA A 196 7.93 -13.66 -3.00
N ALA A 197 7.73 -12.76 -2.04
CA ALA A 197 8.76 -11.82 -1.59
C ALA A 197 10.01 -12.54 -1.06
N ALA A 198 9.82 -13.57 -0.22
CA ALA A 198 10.92 -14.40 0.26
C ALA A 198 11.70 -15.07 -0.89
N SER A 199 11.01 -15.59 -1.90
CA SER A 199 11.64 -16.17 -3.10
C SER A 199 12.48 -15.14 -3.87
N ARG A 200 12.00 -13.89 -4.02
CA ARG A 200 12.76 -12.81 -4.66
C ARG A 200 14.02 -12.45 -3.88
N VAL A 201 13.92 -12.37 -2.56
CA VAL A 201 15.08 -12.17 -1.66
C VAL A 201 16.09 -13.31 -1.81
N CYS A 202 15.64 -14.57 -1.77
CA CYS A 202 16.51 -15.73 -1.97
C CYS A 202 17.20 -15.69 -3.34
N ASN A 203 16.51 -15.28 -4.41
CA ASN A 203 17.12 -15.13 -5.72
C ASN A 203 18.27 -14.11 -5.70
N LEU A 204 18.06 -12.96 -5.05
CA LEU A 204 19.09 -11.93 -4.89
C LEU A 204 20.30 -12.45 -4.10
N LEU A 205 20.06 -13.11 -2.97
CA LEU A 205 21.11 -13.60 -2.06
C LEU A 205 21.83 -14.85 -2.56
N SER A 206 21.21 -15.63 -3.45
CA SER A 206 21.80 -16.85 -4.01
C SER A 206 22.93 -16.59 -5.00
N LYS A 207 23.07 -15.36 -5.50
CA LYS A 207 24.08 -15.00 -6.49
C LYS A 207 25.35 -14.53 -5.79
N SER A 208 26.50 -14.99 -6.29
CA SER A 208 27.81 -14.52 -5.81
C SER A 208 28.17 -13.12 -6.31
N LEU A 209 27.53 -12.67 -7.39
CA LEU A 209 27.73 -11.37 -8.03
C LEU A 209 26.38 -10.76 -8.40
N LEU A 210 26.30 -9.44 -8.31
CA LEU A 210 25.13 -8.67 -8.73
C LEU A 210 25.47 -7.88 -9.99
N GLU A 211 24.61 -7.97 -11.00
CA GLU A 211 24.65 -7.09 -12.16
C GLU A 211 23.94 -5.79 -11.80
N ILE A 212 24.60 -4.67 -12.05
CA ILE A 212 24.06 -3.33 -11.87
C ILE A 212 23.94 -2.64 -13.22
N GLU A 213 22.99 -1.73 -13.37
CA GLU A 213 22.90 -0.93 -14.59
C GLU A 213 24.17 -0.09 -14.77
N ALA A 214 24.75 -0.13 -15.97
CA ALA A 214 25.99 0.58 -16.28
C ALA A 214 25.79 2.10 -16.54
N THR A 215 24.57 2.62 -16.34
CA THR A 215 24.19 4.03 -16.52
C THR A 215 24.54 4.90 -15.30
N THR A 216 25.61 4.52 -14.59
CA THR A 216 26.11 5.22 -13.40
C THR A 216 26.77 6.55 -13.77
N ALA A 217 26.87 7.45 -12.79
CA ALA A 217 27.63 8.69 -12.95
C ALA A 217 29.14 8.41 -12.90
N GLN A 218 29.91 9.15 -13.69
CA GLN A 218 31.37 9.08 -13.75
C GLN A 218 31.96 10.49 -13.63
N VAL A 219 33.04 10.62 -12.85
CA VAL A 219 33.74 11.89 -12.64
C VAL A 219 35.05 11.90 -13.43
N ASP A 220 35.28 12.97 -14.18
CA ASP A 220 36.58 13.37 -14.70
C ASP A 220 37.36 14.10 -13.59
N GLU A 221 38.33 13.39 -13.01
CA GLU A 221 39.15 13.91 -11.91
C GLU A 221 39.97 15.15 -12.32
N LEU A 222 40.32 15.33 -13.60
CA LEU A 222 41.10 16.50 -14.04
C LEU A 222 40.24 17.77 -14.11
N GLN A 223 38.96 17.61 -14.45
CA GLN A 223 38.01 18.72 -14.55
C GLN A 223 37.31 19.03 -13.21
N CYS A 224 37.21 18.04 -12.32
CA CYS A 224 36.53 18.18 -11.05
C CYS A 224 37.24 19.22 -10.16
N ARG A 225 36.46 20.12 -9.55
CA ARG A 225 36.94 21.16 -8.63
C ARG A 225 36.69 20.86 -7.15
N GLY A 226 36.12 19.70 -6.81
CA GLY A 226 35.86 19.34 -5.41
C GLY A 226 34.82 20.20 -4.70
N CYS A 227 33.87 20.84 -5.40
CA CYS A 227 32.95 21.80 -4.80
C CYS A 227 31.80 21.21 -3.95
N GLY A 228 31.62 19.89 -3.96
CA GLY A 228 30.64 19.20 -3.09
C GLY A 228 29.17 19.20 -3.55
N PHE A 229 28.74 20.06 -4.49
CA PHE A 229 27.33 20.11 -4.92
C PHE A 229 26.74 18.76 -5.36
N CYS A 230 27.54 17.90 -6.00
CA CYS A 230 27.10 16.57 -6.42
C CYS A 230 26.80 15.62 -5.25
N VAL A 231 27.40 15.85 -4.08
CA VAL A 231 27.15 15.11 -2.84
C VAL A 231 25.77 15.51 -2.30
N ASP A 232 25.51 16.82 -2.18
CA ASP A 232 24.27 17.35 -1.60
C ASP A 232 23.01 16.95 -2.40
N VAL A 233 23.12 16.86 -3.72
CA VAL A 233 21.97 16.53 -4.59
C VAL A 233 21.75 15.03 -4.74
N CYS A 234 22.65 14.16 -4.27
CA CYS A 234 22.52 12.72 -4.46
C CYS A 234 21.52 12.14 -3.45
N PRO A 235 20.34 11.66 -3.87
CA PRO A 235 19.37 11.10 -2.95
C PRO A 235 19.70 9.65 -2.56
N TYR A 236 20.88 9.14 -2.92
CA TYR A 236 21.32 7.77 -2.67
C TYR A 236 22.61 7.69 -1.86
N ASP A 237 23.20 8.83 -1.49
CA ASP A 237 24.49 8.92 -0.82
C ASP A 237 25.61 8.20 -1.61
N ALA A 238 25.49 8.20 -2.94
CA ALA A 238 26.38 7.50 -3.85
C ALA A 238 27.63 8.31 -4.21
N VAL A 239 27.68 9.59 -3.85
CA VAL A 239 28.79 10.51 -4.21
C VAL A 239 29.47 10.99 -2.93
N ALA A 240 30.79 10.91 -2.89
CA ALA A 240 31.61 11.42 -1.80
C ALA A 240 32.78 12.25 -2.36
N LEU A 241 33.44 13.04 -1.51
CA LEU A 241 34.71 13.67 -1.85
C LEU A 241 35.87 12.78 -1.39
N LYS A 242 36.89 12.65 -2.23
CA LYS A 242 38.16 12.02 -1.90
C LYS A 242 39.31 12.97 -2.20
N GLU A 243 40.38 12.86 -1.41
CA GLU A 243 41.63 13.54 -1.69
C GLU A 243 42.43 12.79 -2.76
N VAL A 244 42.94 13.52 -3.74
CA VAL A 244 43.84 13.01 -4.79
C VAL A 244 45.04 13.92 -4.93
N ASN A 245 46.17 13.35 -5.37
CA ASN A 245 47.34 14.14 -5.76
C ASN A 245 47.19 14.59 -7.20
N ARG A 246 46.99 15.89 -7.42
CA ARG A 246 46.93 16.50 -8.74
C ARG A 246 48.16 17.37 -8.95
N PHE A 247 49.07 16.91 -9.81
CA PHE A 247 50.32 17.60 -10.17
C PHE A 247 51.19 17.98 -8.95
N GLY A 248 51.27 17.12 -7.92
CA GLY A 248 52.08 17.36 -6.73
C GLY A 248 51.36 18.14 -5.62
N HIS A 249 50.08 18.48 -5.80
CA HIS A 249 49.25 19.15 -4.80
C HIS A 249 48.07 18.27 -4.37
N THR A 250 47.70 18.34 -3.09
CA THR A 250 46.47 17.72 -2.60
C THR A 250 45.27 18.50 -3.12
N ALA A 251 44.33 17.81 -3.77
CA ALA A 251 43.08 18.36 -4.26
C ALA A 251 41.93 17.40 -3.93
N GLU A 252 40.74 17.92 -3.67
CA GLU A 252 39.54 17.11 -3.50
C GLU A 252 38.83 16.89 -4.85
N VAL A 253 38.36 15.66 -5.07
CA VAL A 253 37.53 15.30 -6.23
C VAL A 253 36.34 14.48 -5.78
N ALA A 254 35.25 14.59 -6.53
CA ALA A 254 34.11 13.71 -6.34
C ALA A 254 34.44 12.29 -6.79
N GLU A 255 33.98 11.30 -6.03
CA GLU A 255 34.01 9.89 -6.36
C GLU A 255 32.58 9.34 -6.28
N VAL A 256 32.24 8.47 -7.23
CA VAL A 256 30.92 7.84 -7.30
C VAL A 256 31.07 6.38 -6.92
N ASN A 257 30.31 5.94 -5.91
CA ASN A 257 30.09 4.54 -5.64
C ASN A 257 29.10 3.98 -6.67
N GLU A 258 29.62 3.23 -7.65
CA GLU A 258 28.81 2.69 -8.74
C GLU A 258 27.70 1.75 -8.27
N VAL A 259 27.86 1.09 -7.12
CA VAL A 259 26.85 0.15 -6.57
C VAL A 259 25.64 0.90 -6.02
N LEU A 260 25.85 2.08 -5.43
CA LEU A 260 24.79 2.92 -4.88
C LEU A 260 24.14 3.84 -5.94
N CYS A 261 24.85 4.13 -7.02
CA CYS A 261 24.38 5.03 -8.06
C CYS A 261 23.23 4.42 -8.87
N LYS A 262 22.03 4.99 -8.76
CA LYS A 262 20.84 4.58 -9.54
C LYS A 262 20.66 5.31 -10.88
N GLY A 263 21.69 6.04 -11.34
CA GLY A 263 21.66 6.67 -12.67
C GLY A 263 20.54 7.70 -12.89
N CYS A 264 20.17 8.48 -11.87
CA CYS A 264 19.11 9.50 -12.03
C CYS A 264 19.58 10.79 -12.74
N GLY A 265 20.89 11.00 -12.91
CA GLY A 265 21.45 12.17 -13.60
C GLY A 265 21.48 13.48 -12.79
N ALA A 266 20.92 13.52 -11.58
CA ALA A 266 20.83 14.76 -10.79
C ALA A 266 22.18 15.44 -10.52
N CYS A 267 23.22 14.64 -10.19
CA CYS A 267 24.56 15.16 -9.98
C CYS A 267 25.23 15.68 -11.26
N SER A 268 24.93 15.08 -12.42
CA SER A 268 25.40 15.54 -13.74
C SER A 268 24.83 16.91 -14.06
N ALA A 269 23.52 17.08 -13.87
CA ALA A 269 22.84 18.35 -14.11
C ALA A 269 23.27 19.47 -13.14
N ALA A 270 23.63 19.13 -11.90
CA ALA A 270 24.09 20.09 -10.89
C ALA A 270 25.56 20.52 -11.07
N CYS A 271 26.34 19.82 -11.91
CA CYS A 271 27.78 20.04 -11.99
C CYS A 271 28.15 21.27 -12.82
N LEU A 272 28.59 22.32 -12.12
CA LEU A 272 28.99 23.58 -12.75
C LEU A 272 30.20 23.47 -13.67
N SER A 273 31.09 22.49 -13.44
CA SER A 273 32.29 22.29 -14.25
C SER A 273 32.08 21.26 -15.38
N GLY A 274 30.92 20.62 -15.47
CA GLY A 274 30.67 19.50 -16.39
C GLY A 274 31.48 18.23 -16.10
N ALA A 275 32.18 18.18 -14.96
CA ALA A 275 33.15 17.14 -14.64
C ALA A 275 32.53 15.79 -14.26
N ILE A 276 31.25 15.75 -13.86
CA ILE A 276 30.52 14.50 -13.63
C ILE A 276 29.48 14.35 -14.72
N GLN A 277 29.45 13.17 -15.35
CA GLN A 277 28.57 12.85 -16.47
C GLN A 277 27.90 11.49 -16.23
N GLN A 278 26.67 11.34 -16.71
CA GLN A 278 25.99 10.04 -16.67
C GLN A 278 26.40 9.17 -17.85
N LYS A 279 26.89 7.94 -17.59
CA LYS A 279 27.18 6.96 -18.64
C LYS A 279 25.90 6.66 -19.45
N GLY A 280 25.98 6.78 -20.78
CA GLY A 280 24.84 6.58 -21.67
C GLY A 280 23.92 7.80 -21.85
N PHE A 281 24.04 8.82 -20.99
CA PHE A 281 23.26 10.07 -21.03
C PHE A 281 24.16 11.29 -20.83
N THR A 282 25.32 11.30 -21.48
CA THR A 282 26.25 12.44 -21.41
C THR A 282 25.64 13.69 -22.06
N ASP A 283 26.08 14.88 -21.66
CA ASP A 283 25.62 16.14 -22.25
C ASP A 283 25.78 16.13 -23.77
N LYS A 284 26.88 15.57 -24.29
CA LYS A 284 27.10 15.42 -25.74
C LYS A 284 26.01 14.57 -26.41
N GLN A 285 25.58 13.48 -25.78
CA GLN A 285 24.54 12.60 -26.32
C GLN A 285 23.16 13.28 -26.27
N ILE A 286 22.84 13.95 -25.16
CA ILE A 286 21.58 14.68 -24.98
C ILE A 286 21.49 15.84 -25.98
N LEU A 287 22.54 16.67 -26.07
CA LEU A 287 22.60 17.77 -27.02
C LEU A 287 22.51 17.28 -28.48
N ALA A 288 23.17 16.18 -28.82
CA ALA A 288 23.03 15.58 -30.15
C ALA A 288 21.58 15.16 -30.45
N THR A 289 20.86 14.63 -29.46
CA THR A 289 19.43 14.28 -29.61
C THR A 289 18.56 15.52 -29.79
N ILE A 290 18.83 16.60 -29.06
CA ILE A 290 18.15 17.90 -29.23
C ILE A 290 18.42 18.46 -30.63
N CYS A 291 19.67 18.43 -31.09
CA CYS A 291 20.03 18.88 -32.44
C CYS A 291 19.30 18.10 -33.53
N ALA A 292 19.21 16.77 -33.38
CA ALA A 292 18.50 15.92 -34.32
C ALA A 292 17.00 16.24 -34.43
N LEU A 293 16.39 16.76 -33.36
CA LEU A 293 14.99 17.20 -33.33
C LEU A 293 14.75 18.62 -33.87
N GLY A 294 15.80 19.31 -34.34
CA GLY A 294 15.72 20.66 -34.90
C GLY A 294 16.16 21.77 -33.94
N GLY A 295 16.70 21.42 -32.77
CA GLY A 295 17.34 22.40 -31.89
C GLY A 295 18.64 22.90 -32.53
N SER A 296 18.81 24.22 -32.62
CA SER A 296 20.14 24.81 -32.86
C SER A 296 20.79 24.98 -31.48
N VAL A 297 21.82 24.19 -31.17
CA VAL A 297 22.57 24.27 -29.91
C VAL A 297 23.89 24.97 -30.15
#